data_AF-A0A2P5K424-F1
#
_entry.id   AF-A0A2P5K424-F1
#
_cell.length_a   1.000
_cell.length_b   1.000
_cell.length_c   1.000
_cell.angle_alpha   90.00
_cell.angle_beta   90.00
_cell.angle_gamma   90.00
#
_symmetry.space_group_name_H-M   'P 1'
#
loop_
_entity.id
_entity.type
_entity.pdbx_description
1 polymer ?
#
loop_
_entity_poly.entity_id
_entity_poly.type
_entity_poly.pdbx_seq_one_letter_code
_entity_poly.pdbx_strand_id
1 'polypeptide(L)'
;MVDISIADATVEQIIANQKGLVAIGAGLAVGLSGIASGIAEKDIGAAAVGAMAEREELFAKGLILTVIPETIVIFGLVIAILLIFM
;
A
#
# COMPACT_ATOMS: atom_id res chain seq x y z
N MET A 1 -29.29 0.14 -29.88
CA MET A 1 -27.98 0.81 -29.78
C MET A 1 -28.06 1.61 -28.51
N VAL A 2 -27.19 1.36 -27.53
CA VAL A 2 -27.18 2.16 -26.29
C VAL A 2 -26.65 3.52 -26.72
N ASP A 3 -27.52 4.52 -26.73
CA ASP A 3 -27.15 5.90 -27.04
C ASP A 3 -26.32 6.40 -25.86
N ILE A 4 -25.01 6.18 -25.94
CA ILE A 4 -24.04 6.78 -25.05
C ILE A 4 -24.01 8.28 -25.44
N SER A 5 -24.91 9.09 -24.86
CA SER A 5 -24.79 10.54 -24.96
C SER A 5 -23.60 10.95 -24.10
N ILE A 6 -22.41 10.91 -24.71
CA ILE A 6 -21.15 11.44 -24.18
C ILE A 6 -21.12 12.98 -24.17
N ALA A 7 -22.17 13.63 -24.67
CA ALA A 7 -22.22 15.08 -24.86
C ALA A 7 -22.83 15.86 -23.68
N ASP A 8 -23.57 15.21 -22.76
CA ASP A 8 -24.34 15.88 -21.70
C ASP A 8 -23.86 15.54 -20.27
N ALA A 9 -22.57 15.22 -20.10
CA ALA A 9 -22.02 15.00 -18.77
C ALA A 9 -22.04 16.33 -17.98
N THR A 10 -22.82 16.38 -16.89
CA THR A 10 -22.84 17.54 -15.99
C THR A 10 -21.47 17.72 -15.33
N VAL A 11 -21.10 18.97 -15.02
CA VAL A 11 -19.82 19.29 -14.36
C VAL A 11 -19.67 18.52 -13.04
N GLU A 12 -20.75 18.35 -12.29
CA GLU A 12 -20.81 17.53 -11.07
C GLU A 12 -20.38 16.08 -11.31
N GLN A 13 -20.85 15.44 -12.38
CA GLN A 13 -20.51 14.05 -12.71
C GLN A 13 -19.06 13.90 -13.13
N ILE A 14 -18.51 14.88 -13.86
CA ILE A 14 -17.09 14.87 -14.25
C ILE A 14 -16.20 14.93 -13.00
N ILE A 15 -16.51 15.84 -12.06
CA ILE A 15 -15.77 15.98 -10.81
C ILE A 15 -15.90 14.71 -9.95
N ALA A 16 -17.10 14.13 -9.86
CA ALA A 16 -17.33 12.89 -9.11
C ALA A 16 -16.52 11.71 -9.69
N ASN A 17 -16.50 11.56 -11.02
CA ASN A 17 -15.72 10.51 -11.69
C ASN A 17 -14.21 10.69 -11.49
N GLN A 18 -13.71 11.92 -11.54
CA GLN A 18 -12.30 12.22 -11.28
C GLN A 18 -11.90 11.85 -9.85
N LYS A 19 -12.72 12.21 -8.85
CA LYS A 19 -12.51 11.82 -7.44
C LYS A 19 -12.55 10.29 -7.26
N GLY A 20 -13.44 9.60 -7.97
CA GLY A 20 -13.52 8.15 -7.96
C GLY A 20 -12.24 7.48 -8.47
N LEU A 21 -11.67 7.98 -9.57
CA LEU A 21 -10.41 7.48 -10.13
C LEU A 21 -9.22 7.74 -9.17
N VAL A 22 -9.18 8.90 -8.54
CA VAL A 22 -8.18 9.23 -7.51
C VAL A 22 -8.26 8.26 -6.33
N ALA A 23 -9.48 7.97 -5.83
CA ALA A 23 -9.67 7.03 -4.72
C ALA A 23 -9.23 5.59 -5.07
N ILE A 24 -9.48 5.14 -6.30
CA ILE A 24 -8.98 3.85 -6.80
C ILE A 24 -7.44 3.85 -6.83
N GLY A 25 -6.83 4.92 -7.35
CA GLY A 25 -5.37 5.08 -7.38
C GLY A 25 -4.75 5.04 -5.97
N ALA A 26 -5.35 5.75 -5.02
CA ALA A 26 -4.93 5.74 -3.62
C ALA A 26 -5.05 4.34 -2.98
N GLY A 27 -6.16 3.65 -3.23
CA GLY A 27 -6.35 2.27 -2.75
C GLY A 27 -5.32 1.30 -3.32
N LEU A 28 -4.99 1.41 -4.61
CA LEU A 28 -3.96 0.59 -5.26
C LEU A 28 -2.55 0.88 -4.71
N ALA A 29 -2.23 2.16 -4.44
CA ALA A 29 -0.93 2.53 -3.87
C ALA A 29 -0.68 1.87 -2.51
N VAL A 30 -1.66 1.91 -1.60
CA VAL A 30 -1.55 1.25 -0.27
C VAL A 30 -1.64 -0.28 -0.41
N GLY A 31 -2.59 -0.78 -1.20
CA GLY A 31 -2.83 -2.22 -1.33
C GLY A 31 -1.62 -2.98 -1.87
N LEU A 32 -1.04 -2.50 -2.99
CA LEU A 32 0.09 -3.18 -3.62
C LEU A 32 1.38 -3.05 -2.79
N SER A 33 1.62 -1.90 -2.15
CA SER A 33 2.77 -1.72 -1.26
C SER A 33 2.65 -2.57 0.00
N GLY A 34 1.46 -2.71 0.58
CA GLY A 34 1.21 -3.60 1.72
C GLY A 34 1.43 -5.06 1.38
N ILE A 35 0.99 -5.52 0.20
CA ILE A 35 1.28 -6.88 -0.29
C ILE A 35 2.79 -7.09 -0.45
N ALA A 36 3.52 -6.12 -1.01
CA ALA A 36 4.97 -6.20 -1.15
C ALA A 36 5.68 -6.26 0.21
N SER A 37 5.25 -5.46 1.20
CA SER A 37 5.79 -5.51 2.57
C SER A 37 5.57 -6.88 3.21
N GLY A 38 4.32 -7.39 3.14
CA GLY A 38 3.99 -8.70 3.72
C GLY A 38 4.77 -9.87 3.11
N ILE A 39 5.05 -9.82 1.79
CA ILE A 39 5.90 -10.83 1.13
C ILE A 39 7.33 -10.78 1.67
N ALA A 40 7.90 -9.59 1.87
CA ALA A 40 9.23 -9.43 2.43
C ALA A 40 9.29 -9.84 3.91
N GLU A 41 8.28 -9.47 4.70
CA GLU A 41 8.16 -9.85 6.11
C GLU A 41 8.02 -11.36 6.31
N LYS A 42 7.33 -12.06 5.41
CA LYS A 42 7.21 -13.53 5.46
C LYS A 42 8.57 -14.21 5.55
N ASP A 43 9.52 -13.78 4.71
CA ASP A 43 10.85 -14.38 4.65
C ASP A 43 11.74 -13.90 5.83
N ILE A 44 11.69 -12.60 6.15
CA ILE A 44 12.49 -12.04 7.26
C ILE A 44 12.02 -12.58 8.61
N GLY A 45 10.71 -12.66 8.83
CA GLY A 45 10.12 -13.17 10.07
C GLY A 45 10.47 -14.64 10.31
N ALA A 46 10.38 -15.48 9.26
CA ALA A 46 10.79 -16.89 9.35
C ALA A 46 12.28 -17.02 9.72
N ALA A 47 13.16 -16.23 9.09
CA ALA A 47 14.59 -16.23 9.38
C ALA A 47 14.91 -15.71 10.79
N ALA A 48 14.22 -14.64 11.23
CA ALA A 48 14.40 -14.06 12.55
C ALA A 48 13.98 -15.05 13.65
N VAL A 49 12.81 -15.69 13.53
CA VAL A 49 12.33 -16.68 14.49
C VAL A 49 13.26 -17.90 14.54
N GLY A 50 13.72 -18.39 13.39
CA GLY A 50 14.70 -19.48 13.34
C GLY A 50 16.03 -19.14 14.03
N ALA A 51 16.53 -17.91 13.84
CA ALA A 51 17.75 -17.45 14.51
C ALA A 51 17.58 -17.29 16.02
N MET A 52 16.41 -16.80 16.47
CA MET A 52 16.10 -16.65 17.90
C MET A 52 15.95 -18.00 18.60
N ALA A 53 15.47 -19.03 17.91
CA ALA A 53 15.36 -20.38 18.47
C ALA A 53 16.73 -20.98 18.83
N GLU A 54 17.79 -20.59 18.12
CA GLU A 54 19.16 -21.00 18.41
C GLU A 54 19.85 -20.04 19.40
N ARG A 55 19.59 -18.73 19.27
CA ARG A 55 20.21 -17.67 20.09
C ARG A 55 19.21 -16.56 20.39
N GLU A 56 18.67 -16.57 21.60
CA GLU A 56 17.68 -15.58 22.04
C GLU A 56 18.20 -14.13 22.00
N GLU A 57 19.51 -13.93 22.17
CA GLU A 57 20.16 -12.61 22.10
C GLU A 57 19.97 -11.91 20.74
N LEU A 58 19.61 -12.67 19.69
CA LEU A 58 19.37 -12.15 18.35
C LEU A 58 18.00 -11.48 18.18
N PHE A 59 17.12 -11.52 19.19
CA PHE A 59 15.79 -10.92 19.13
C PHE A 59 15.80 -9.47 18.64
N ALA A 60 16.62 -8.62 19.26
CA ALA A 60 16.69 -7.20 18.92
C ALA A 60 17.13 -6.99 17.46
N LYS A 61 18.07 -7.80 16.98
CA LYS A 61 18.54 -7.74 15.59
C LYS A 61 17.47 -8.21 14.61
N GLY A 62 16.76 -9.29 14.95
CA GLY A 62 15.61 -9.78 14.18
C GLY A 62 14.52 -8.71 14.04
N LEU A 63 14.19 -8.03 15.15
CA LEU A 63 13.18 -6.97 15.17
C LEU A 63 13.57 -5.78 14.27
N ILE A 64 14.83 -5.35 14.28
CA ILE A 64 15.31 -4.25 13.41
C ILE A 64 15.20 -4.65 11.94
N LEU A 65 15.52 -5.89 11.59
CA LEU A 65 15.43 -6.37 10.21
C LEU A 65 13.98 -6.46 9.72
N THR A 66 13.03 -6.84 10.59
CA THR A 66 11.60 -6.88 10.24
C THR A 66 10.98 -5.49 10.01
N VAL A 67 11.59 -4.40 10.48
CA VAL A 67 11.09 -3.03 10.26
C VAL A 67 11.49 -2.47 8.89
N ILE A 68 12.49 -3.04 8.21
CA ILE A 68 12.94 -2.52 6.91
C ILE A 68 11.82 -2.57 5.84
N PRO A 69 11.08 -3.68 5.68
CA PRO A 69 9.94 -3.74 4.75
C PRO A 69 8.83 -2.72 5.02
N GLU A 70 8.57 -2.37 6.29
CA GLU A 70 7.52 -1.42 6.68
C GLU A 70 7.68 -0.05 6.00
N THR A 71 8.91 0.32 5.62
CA THR A 71 9.16 1.55 4.85
C THR A 71 8.44 1.56 3.50
N ILE A 72 8.25 0.38 2.88
CA ILE A 72 7.57 0.22 1.58
C ILE A 72 6.09 0.59 1.73
N VAL A 73 5.41 0.07 2.75
CA VAL A 73 3.98 0.37 2.98
C VAL A 73 3.78 1.81 3.45
N ILE A 74 4.71 2.37 4.22
CA ILE A 74 4.69 3.79 4.60
C ILE A 74 4.75 4.68 3.35
N PHE A 75 5.61 4.38 2.38
CA PHE A 75 5.64 5.15 1.13
C PHE A 75 4.33 5.03 0.35
N GLY A 76 3.74 3.84 0.25
CA GLY A 76 2.41 3.67 -0.36
C GLY A 76 1.32 4.47 0.34
N LEU A 77 1.34 4.51 1.67
CA LEU A 77 0.42 5.30 2.49
C LEU A 77 0.61 6.81 2.24
N VAL A 78 1.85 7.30 2.21
CA VAL A 78 2.14 8.71 1.92
C VAL A 78 1.62 9.11 0.55
N ILE A 79 1.84 8.28 -0.48
CA ILE A 79 1.33 8.55 -1.83
C ILE A 79 -0.21 8.57 -1.84
N ALA A 80 -0.87 7.65 -1.16
CA ALA A 80 -2.33 7.64 -1.07
C ALA A 80 -2.89 8.89 -0.38
N ILE A 81 -2.25 9.35 0.70
CA ILE A 81 -2.58 10.61 1.37
C ILE A 81 -2.40 11.78 0.40
N LEU A 82 -1.26 11.86 -0.29
CA LEU A 82 -1.02 12.93 -1.27
C LEU A 82 -2.06 12.93 -2.39
N LEU A 83 -2.47 11.75 -2.88
CA LEU A 83 -3.52 11.66 -3.91
C LEU A 83 -4.89 12.15 -3.42
N ILE A 84 -5.25 11.87 -2.16
CA ILE A 84 -6.57 12.23 -1.62
C ILE A 84 -6.65 13.71 -1.22
N PHE A 85 -5.56 14.28 -0.71
CA PHE A 85 -5.55 15.62 -0.10
C PHE A 85 -4.97 16.73 -0.98
N MET A 86 -4.38 16.40 -2.13
CA MET A 86 -3.82 17.35 -3.08
C MET A 86 -4.75 17.53 -4.29
#